data_AF-A0A086CGM4-F1
#
_entry.id   AF-A0A086CGM4-F1
#
_cell.length_a   1.000
_cell.length_b   1.000
_cell.length_c   1.000
_cell.angle_alpha   90.00
_cell.angle_beta   90.00
_cell.angle_gamma   90.00
#
_symmetry.space_group_name_H-M   'P 1'
#
loop_
_entity.id
_entity.type
_entity.pdbx_description
1 polymer ?
#
loop_
_entity_poly.entity_id
_entity_poly.type
_entity_poly.pdbx_seq_one_letter_code
_entity_poly.pdbx_strand_id
1 'polypeptide(L)'
;MSIKKKVKQKLLFLILFIIGLLIFLISSKELTNKEKYNSIIINFREDIPTTVLSQQIEKISHDYKTIVSLNSIYSIDENVYIIPGDETLLNNLKKSSLNKYIDYIEPNYIYKALAKYSNFFQVPLAHEKWNLSNIHLDKNIGEISKKKITIAVIDTGVNKVSGLQKIKLISGYDFVNNKNYSYDDNGHGTHVAKVIMQTVNDSEVFNKIRIMPLKVLSKTGEGLTSDIADAVRYAADNGADIINMSLGGKSKSKILENAINYAYGKGVVIIAAAGNNNHNTASYPARYQKVIGVSALDTTGNKASYSNFGAQVDISAPGNSNNSTNFQKKIDLNTENIIFQRLEGTSIAAAHVTGVAALIKAANYQKVNDVFQILIKSSRKINQDPFNYFGVGHLDAEKAVQIAFNQEIILEESFSWFNNFYSLSLGFWIDTQAVNYLFKIYMLITSYLLVLLLFRTYSFIFSFSFNLGVILGSSGIFFLKGVYFFDLPQWPFRILGSSFLDLENSIRGTTTLNPFIVSFLLSYCFSAIFVQLYGWKNFIVGINIGIAGFLLVHATFFPKVWGIYSVDISRLFLIINAFFNIRLAYLISTRQKLEYLIKN
;
A
#
# COMPACT_ATOMS: atom_id res chain seq x y z
N MET A 1 -40.81 -35.21 11.42
CA MET A 1 -40.15 -34.78 10.16
C MET A 1 -39.46 -33.39 10.21
N SER A 2 -39.63 -32.58 11.27
CA SER A 2 -39.17 -31.18 11.38
C SER A 2 -37.68 -30.99 11.76
N ILE A 3 -37.11 -31.87 12.59
CA ILE A 3 -35.72 -31.72 13.09
C ILE A 3 -34.69 -32.07 12.01
N LYS A 4 -34.93 -33.11 11.21
CA LYS A 4 -34.04 -33.51 10.09
C LYS A 4 -33.90 -32.42 9.01
N LYS A 5 -34.93 -31.59 8.80
CA LYS A 5 -34.91 -30.51 7.80
C LYS A 5 -34.09 -29.30 8.27
N LYS A 6 -34.17 -28.96 9.57
CA LYS A 6 -33.35 -27.91 10.21
C LYS A 6 -31.87 -28.29 10.30
N VAL A 7 -31.56 -29.55 10.56
CA VAL A 7 -30.16 -30.05 10.54
C VAL A 7 -29.60 -30.00 9.11
N LYS A 8 -30.37 -30.41 8.09
CA LYS A 8 -29.95 -30.31 6.69
C LYS A 8 -29.67 -28.87 6.23
N GLN A 9 -30.45 -27.88 6.67
CA GLN A 9 -30.21 -26.47 6.35
C GLN A 9 -28.96 -25.91 7.04
N LYS A 10 -28.74 -26.22 8.32
CA LYS A 10 -27.50 -25.81 9.02
C LYS A 10 -26.27 -26.46 8.39
N LEU A 11 -26.37 -27.71 7.98
CA LEU A 11 -25.32 -28.43 7.27
C LEU A 11 -25.05 -27.79 5.89
N LEU A 12 -26.09 -27.35 5.18
CA LEU A 12 -25.95 -26.68 3.89
C LEU A 12 -25.19 -25.35 4.00
N PHE A 13 -25.49 -24.51 4.99
CA PHE A 13 -24.75 -23.26 5.22
C PHE A 13 -23.31 -23.49 5.65
N LEU A 14 -23.06 -24.50 6.49
CA LEU A 14 -21.70 -24.89 6.86
C LEU A 14 -20.91 -25.39 5.64
N ILE A 15 -21.54 -26.20 4.79
CA ILE A 15 -20.94 -26.69 3.55
C ILE A 15 -20.66 -25.54 2.58
N LEU A 16 -21.59 -24.59 2.40
CA LEU A 16 -21.38 -23.42 1.55
C LEU A 16 -20.27 -22.50 2.09
N PHE A 17 -20.17 -22.32 3.41
CA PHE A 17 -19.07 -21.60 4.04
C PHE A 17 -17.73 -22.31 3.82
N ILE A 18 -17.69 -23.63 4.02
CA ILE A 18 -16.48 -24.45 3.79
C ILE A 18 -16.09 -24.43 2.32
N ILE A 19 -17.04 -24.51 1.38
CA ILE A 19 -16.80 -24.40 -0.07
C ILE A 19 -16.28 -23.00 -0.41
N GLY A 20 -16.86 -21.94 0.14
CA GLY A 20 -16.37 -20.57 -0.04
C GLY A 20 -14.95 -20.38 0.51
N LEU A 21 -14.65 -20.97 1.66
CA LEU A 21 -13.32 -20.97 2.28
C LEU A 21 -12.32 -21.82 1.48
N LEU A 22 -12.75 -22.94 0.89
CA LEU A 22 -11.96 -23.78 -0.01
C LEU A 22 -11.69 -23.07 -1.33
N ILE A 23 -12.69 -22.44 -1.96
CA ILE A 23 -12.52 -21.64 -3.17
C ILE A 23 -11.58 -20.46 -2.88
N PHE A 24 -11.69 -19.81 -1.73
CA PHE A 24 -10.75 -18.79 -1.27
C PHE A 24 -9.33 -19.35 -1.13
N LEU A 25 -9.15 -20.50 -0.47
CA LEU A 25 -7.85 -21.14 -0.32
C LEU A 25 -7.26 -21.56 -1.68
N ILE A 26 -8.08 -22.07 -2.59
CA ILE A 26 -7.67 -22.46 -3.95
C ILE A 26 -7.31 -21.23 -4.79
N SER A 27 -8.10 -20.15 -4.74
CA SER A 27 -7.83 -18.89 -5.44
C SER A 27 -6.64 -18.14 -4.83
N SER A 28 -6.41 -18.25 -3.51
CA SER A 28 -5.20 -17.72 -2.87
C SER A 28 -3.95 -18.49 -3.27
N LYS A 29 -4.09 -19.74 -3.71
CA LYS A 29 -3.00 -20.57 -4.25
C LYS A 29 -2.52 -20.04 -5.61
N GLU A 30 -3.39 -19.43 -6.41
CA GLU A 30 -2.99 -18.69 -7.63
C GLU A 30 -2.19 -17.41 -7.31
N LEU A 31 -2.34 -16.85 -6.11
CA LEU A 31 -1.46 -15.78 -5.61
C LEU A 31 -0.09 -16.29 -5.09
N THR A 32 0.04 -17.59 -4.84
CA THR A 32 1.32 -18.23 -4.52
C THR A 32 2.05 -18.70 -5.77
N ASN A 33 2.14 -17.86 -6.79
CA ASN A 33 3.22 -18.01 -7.77
C ASN A 33 4.53 -17.76 -7.02
N LYS A 34 5.06 -18.82 -6.41
CA LYS A 34 6.34 -18.80 -5.69
C LYS A 34 7.36 -18.16 -6.61
N GLU A 35 7.85 -17.01 -6.18
CA GLU A 35 8.86 -16.28 -6.92
C GLU A 35 10.06 -17.20 -7.12
N LYS A 36 10.52 -17.32 -8.36
CA LYS A 36 11.64 -18.21 -8.68
C LYS A 36 12.91 -17.63 -8.05
N TYR A 37 13.66 -18.50 -7.37
CA TYR A 37 14.98 -18.22 -6.85
C TYR A 37 15.90 -19.41 -7.16
N ASN A 38 17.19 -19.15 -7.20
CA ASN A 38 18.24 -20.11 -7.47
C ASN A 38 19.29 -20.17 -6.35
N SER A 39 19.08 -19.40 -5.28
CA SER A 39 19.92 -19.39 -4.09
C SER A 39 19.08 -19.11 -2.83
N ILE A 40 19.62 -19.50 -1.69
CA ILE A 40 19.01 -19.42 -0.37
C ILE A 40 19.95 -18.62 0.54
N ILE A 41 19.36 -17.81 1.41
CA ILE A 41 20.05 -17.06 2.46
C ILE A 41 19.97 -17.86 3.76
N ILE A 42 21.11 -18.03 4.42
CA ILE A 42 21.23 -18.58 5.76
C ILE A 42 21.85 -17.50 6.64
N ASN A 43 21.12 -17.03 7.65
CA ASN A 43 21.64 -16.11 8.65
C ASN A 43 21.90 -16.90 9.94
N PHE A 44 23.19 -17.09 10.25
CA PHE A 44 23.60 -17.75 11.48
C PHE A 44 23.55 -16.76 12.64
N ARG A 45 23.23 -17.27 13.83
CA ARG A 45 23.20 -16.43 15.03
C ARG A 45 24.59 -15.91 15.34
N GLU A 46 24.69 -14.66 15.75
CA GLU A 46 25.97 -14.01 16.08
C GLU A 46 26.62 -14.57 17.36
N ASP A 47 25.87 -15.27 18.21
CA ASP A 47 26.35 -15.83 19.47
C ASP A 47 27.11 -17.16 19.31
N ILE A 48 27.12 -17.76 18.12
CA ILE A 48 27.75 -19.07 17.92
C ILE A 48 29.27 -18.92 17.74
N PRO A 49 30.08 -19.80 18.36
CA PRO A 49 31.53 -19.80 18.15
C PRO A 49 31.88 -20.02 16.67
N THR A 50 32.88 -19.29 16.17
CA THR A 50 33.35 -19.39 14.77
C THR A 50 33.70 -20.83 14.37
N THR A 51 34.24 -21.62 15.31
CA THR A 51 34.54 -23.05 15.09
C THR A 51 33.29 -23.87 14.80
N VAL A 52 32.18 -23.62 15.51
CA VAL A 52 30.89 -24.29 15.30
C VAL A 52 30.28 -23.84 13.98
N LEU A 53 30.35 -22.55 13.66
CA LEU A 53 29.91 -22.00 12.38
C LEU A 53 30.62 -22.67 11.21
N SER A 54 31.96 -22.72 11.23
CA SER A 54 32.76 -23.38 10.19
C SER A 54 32.39 -24.87 10.04
N GLN A 55 32.20 -25.60 11.15
CA GLN A 55 31.75 -26.99 11.11
C GLN A 55 30.37 -27.16 10.46
N GLN A 56 29.42 -26.26 10.73
CA GLN A 56 28.09 -26.32 10.09
C GLN A 56 28.18 -26.00 8.59
N ILE A 57 29.00 -25.03 8.21
CA ILE A 57 29.24 -24.67 6.81
C ILE A 57 29.82 -25.86 6.04
N GLU A 58 30.90 -26.47 6.56
CA GLU A 58 31.53 -27.65 5.95
C GLU A 58 30.56 -28.82 5.83
N LYS A 59 29.76 -29.07 6.88
CA LYS A 59 28.74 -30.11 6.89
C LYS A 59 27.69 -29.89 5.81
N ILE A 60 27.14 -28.67 5.69
CA ILE A 60 26.15 -28.35 4.66
C ILE A 60 26.77 -28.53 3.27
N SER A 61 27.99 -28.03 3.07
CA SER A 61 28.70 -28.16 1.80
C SER A 61 28.94 -29.61 1.39
N HIS A 62 29.28 -30.47 2.35
CA HIS A 62 29.47 -31.89 2.13
C HIS A 62 28.14 -32.62 1.85
N ASP A 63 27.14 -32.44 2.71
CA ASP A 63 25.86 -33.16 2.66
C ASP A 63 25.07 -32.83 1.38
N TYR A 64 25.15 -31.59 0.91
CA TYR A 64 24.40 -31.11 -0.24
C TYR A 64 25.25 -30.85 -1.48
N LYS A 65 26.56 -31.16 -1.45
CA LYS A 65 27.50 -30.99 -2.58
C LYS A 65 27.43 -29.60 -3.21
N THR A 66 27.41 -28.57 -2.37
CA THR A 66 27.22 -27.19 -2.77
C THR A 66 28.19 -26.27 -2.01
N ILE A 67 28.43 -25.09 -2.56
CA ILE A 67 29.33 -24.12 -1.94
C ILE A 67 28.48 -23.18 -1.10
N VAL A 68 28.82 -23.07 0.17
CA VAL A 68 28.26 -22.05 1.07
C VAL A 68 29.30 -20.93 1.15
N SER A 69 28.92 -19.73 0.72
CA SER A 69 29.80 -18.57 0.71
C SER A 69 29.17 -17.40 1.44
N LEU A 70 29.97 -16.49 1.98
CA LEU A 70 29.46 -15.18 2.42
C LEU A 70 28.81 -14.46 1.22
N ASN A 71 27.79 -13.64 1.49
CA ASN A 71 27.19 -12.83 0.44
C ASN A 71 28.17 -11.75 -0.05
N SER A 72 28.69 -10.95 0.88
CA SER A 72 29.74 -9.96 0.62
C SER A 72 30.68 -9.82 1.82
N ILE A 73 31.72 -9.00 1.68
CA ILE A 73 32.60 -8.64 2.80
C ILE A 73 31.85 -7.93 3.95
N TYR A 74 30.69 -7.32 3.65
CA TYR A 74 29.86 -6.62 4.64
C TYR A 74 28.88 -7.56 5.36
N SER A 75 28.85 -8.83 4.97
CA SER A 75 28.02 -9.88 5.57
C SER A 75 28.72 -10.63 6.71
N ILE A 76 30.01 -10.36 6.96
CA ILE A 76 30.82 -11.07 7.94
C ILE A 76 30.23 -10.87 9.35
N ASP A 77 29.99 -9.62 9.73
CA ASP A 77 29.53 -9.27 11.08
C ASP A 77 28.13 -9.83 11.38
N GLU A 78 27.28 -9.94 10.35
CA GLU A 78 25.90 -10.45 10.47
C GLU A 78 25.79 -11.95 10.19
N ASN A 79 26.92 -12.64 9.94
CA ASN A 79 26.97 -14.07 9.58
C ASN A 79 25.94 -14.48 8.50
N VAL A 80 25.88 -13.71 7.40
CA VAL A 80 24.97 -13.99 6.28
C VAL A 80 25.69 -14.77 5.18
N TYR A 81 25.19 -15.97 4.92
CA TYR A 81 25.73 -16.89 3.92
C TYR A 81 24.70 -17.22 2.84
N ILE A 82 25.19 -17.45 1.63
CA ILE A 82 24.43 -17.83 0.45
C ILE A 82 24.78 -19.26 0.06
N ILE A 83 23.75 -20.01 -0.30
CA ILE A 83 23.87 -21.37 -0.83
C ILE A 83 23.06 -21.48 -2.13
N PRO A 84 23.68 -21.93 -3.25
CA PRO A 84 22.94 -22.26 -4.46
C PRO A 84 21.94 -23.38 -4.19
N GLY A 85 20.69 -23.19 -4.60
CA GLY A 85 19.62 -24.10 -4.21
C GLY A 85 18.23 -23.70 -4.65
N ASP A 86 17.34 -24.69 -4.63
CA ASP A 86 15.93 -24.56 -4.98
C ASP A 86 15.04 -24.74 -3.74
N GLU A 87 13.74 -24.83 -3.96
CA GLU A 87 12.78 -25.05 -2.89
C GLU A 87 12.95 -26.39 -2.17
N THR A 88 13.44 -27.41 -2.87
CA THR A 88 13.68 -28.73 -2.30
C THR A 88 14.78 -28.65 -1.25
N LEU A 89 15.89 -27.99 -1.60
CA LEU A 89 17.00 -27.77 -0.68
C LEU A 89 16.57 -26.91 0.52
N LEU A 90 15.85 -25.81 0.28
CA LEU A 90 15.35 -24.95 1.36
C LEU A 90 14.50 -25.73 2.37
N ASN A 91 13.59 -26.57 1.89
CA ASN A 91 12.72 -27.37 2.74
C ASN A 91 13.50 -28.44 3.53
N ASN A 92 14.56 -29.01 2.94
CA ASN A 92 15.45 -29.95 3.63
C ASN A 92 16.25 -29.25 4.74
N LEU A 93 16.84 -28.08 4.45
CA LEU A 93 17.59 -27.30 5.43
C LEU A 93 16.70 -26.87 6.60
N LYS A 94 15.47 -26.42 6.34
CA LYS A 94 14.48 -26.06 7.38
C LYS A 94 14.08 -27.23 8.30
N LYS A 95 14.17 -28.47 7.83
CA LYS A 95 13.86 -29.68 8.62
C LYS A 95 15.07 -30.25 9.34
N SER A 96 16.28 -29.79 9.01
CA SER A 96 17.52 -30.27 9.60
C SER A 96 17.72 -29.72 11.03
N SER A 97 18.76 -30.20 11.70
CA SER A 97 19.17 -29.66 13.00
C SER A 97 19.72 -28.23 12.95
N LEU A 98 19.81 -27.62 11.76
CA LEU A 98 20.38 -26.29 11.53
C LEU A 98 19.63 -25.19 12.28
N ASN A 99 18.32 -25.35 12.51
CA ASN A 99 17.47 -24.38 13.23
C ASN A 99 17.99 -23.99 14.63
N LYS A 100 18.91 -24.75 15.23
CA LYS A 100 19.56 -24.41 16.51
C LYS A 100 20.64 -23.33 16.38
N TYR A 101 21.16 -23.11 15.18
CA TYR A 101 22.32 -22.26 14.91
C TYR A 101 21.99 -21.04 14.05
N ILE A 102 20.76 -20.95 13.52
CA ILE A 102 20.34 -19.90 12.60
C ILE A 102 19.21 -19.07 13.20
N ASP A 103 19.19 -17.78 12.89
CA ASP A 103 18.05 -16.91 13.21
C ASP A 103 16.94 -17.08 12.17
N TYR A 104 17.32 -17.16 10.89
CA TYR A 104 16.40 -17.45 9.81
C TYR A 104 17.09 -18.05 8.58
N ILE A 105 16.28 -18.74 7.77
CA ILE A 105 16.65 -19.26 6.46
C ILE A 105 15.53 -18.96 5.47
N GLU A 106 15.86 -18.31 4.37
CA GLU A 106 14.87 -17.81 3.41
C GLU A 106 15.37 -17.83 1.97
N PRO A 107 14.47 -17.79 0.97
CA PRO A 107 14.89 -17.63 -0.42
C PRO A 107 15.64 -16.32 -0.66
N ASN A 108 16.65 -16.37 -1.53
CA ASN A 108 17.27 -15.17 -2.06
C ASN A 108 16.49 -14.70 -3.29
N TYR A 109 15.48 -13.84 -3.07
CA TYR A 109 14.59 -13.41 -4.16
C TYR A 109 15.30 -12.49 -5.16
N ILE A 110 14.80 -12.49 -6.39
CA ILE A 110 15.29 -11.65 -7.47
C ILE A 110 14.46 -10.36 -7.53
N TYR A 111 15.13 -9.23 -7.51
CA TYR A 111 14.55 -7.90 -7.68
C TYR A 111 14.94 -7.34 -9.05
N LYS A 112 14.12 -6.43 -9.58
CA LYS A 112 14.35 -5.82 -10.91
C LYS A 112 14.26 -4.31 -10.86
N ALA A 113 15.00 -3.64 -11.74
CA ALA A 113 14.81 -2.23 -12.03
C ALA A 113 13.38 -1.94 -12.51
N LEU A 114 12.76 -0.87 -11.99
CA LEU A 114 11.37 -0.53 -12.28
C LEU A 114 11.25 0.59 -13.33
N ALA A 115 11.74 0.36 -14.54
CA ALA A 115 11.52 1.23 -15.70
C ALA A 115 11.27 0.45 -16.99
N LYS A 116 10.54 1.07 -17.92
CA LYS A 116 10.41 0.58 -19.30
C LYS A 116 10.96 1.61 -20.28
N TYR A 117 11.71 1.12 -21.26
CA TYR A 117 12.35 1.90 -22.31
C TYR A 117 11.56 1.77 -23.61
N SER A 118 11.15 2.89 -24.24
CA SER A 118 10.60 2.86 -25.60
C SER A 118 11.70 2.81 -26.65
N ASN A 119 11.34 2.52 -27.91
CA ASN A 119 12.23 2.70 -29.05
C ASN A 119 12.74 4.15 -29.14
N PHE A 120 13.95 4.31 -29.69
CA PHE A 120 14.59 5.61 -29.92
C PHE A 120 13.80 6.40 -30.97
N PHE A 121 13.55 7.68 -30.69
CA PHE A 121 13.03 8.59 -31.70
C PHE A 121 13.82 9.90 -31.65
N GLN A 122 14.35 10.35 -32.79
CA GLN A 122 14.80 11.71 -32.99
C GLN A 122 13.57 12.58 -33.26
N VAL A 123 13.00 13.19 -32.22
CA VAL A 123 11.84 14.10 -32.36
C VAL A 123 12.18 15.44 -31.73
N PRO A 124 11.77 16.58 -32.33
CA PRO A 124 11.96 17.90 -31.74
C PRO A 124 11.26 18.05 -30.39
N LEU A 125 11.94 18.76 -29.49
CA LEU A 125 11.63 18.97 -28.08
C LEU A 125 10.26 19.64 -27.86
N ALA A 126 9.37 18.94 -27.16
CA ALA A 126 8.26 19.56 -26.44
C ALA A 126 8.21 19.01 -25.01
N HIS A 127 8.23 19.93 -24.04
CA HIS A 127 8.02 19.76 -22.59
C HIS A 127 9.11 18.99 -21.81
N GLU A 128 10.36 19.47 -21.87
CA GLU A 128 11.51 18.99 -21.08
C GLU A 128 11.31 19.10 -19.54
N LYS A 129 10.27 19.82 -19.07
CA LYS A 129 10.04 20.11 -17.64
C LYS A 129 8.66 19.74 -17.12
N TRP A 130 7.83 19.02 -17.88
CA TRP A 130 6.45 18.71 -17.45
C TRP A 130 6.38 18.09 -16.04
N ASN A 131 7.36 17.24 -15.71
CA ASN A 131 7.49 16.56 -14.43
C ASN A 131 7.80 17.55 -13.31
N LEU A 132 8.70 18.52 -13.56
CA LEU A 132 9.02 19.59 -12.62
C LEU A 132 7.82 20.54 -12.43
N SER A 133 7.14 20.92 -13.51
CA SER A 133 5.91 21.72 -13.45
C SER A 133 4.79 20.99 -12.71
N ASN A 134 4.67 19.66 -12.90
CA ASN A 134 3.67 18.86 -12.18
C ASN A 134 3.91 18.87 -10.66
N ILE A 135 5.15 18.99 -10.18
CA ILE A 135 5.46 19.11 -8.75
C ILE A 135 5.60 20.57 -8.30
N HIS A 136 5.15 21.53 -9.14
CA HIS A 136 5.23 22.98 -8.91
C HIS A 136 6.65 23.53 -8.74
N LEU A 137 7.63 22.89 -9.36
CA LEU A 137 9.04 23.30 -9.31
C LEU A 137 9.43 24.22 -10.48
N ASP A 138 8.59 25.20 -10.80
CA ASP A 138 8.78 26.08 -11.95
C ASP A 138 9.61 27.34 -11.65
N LYS A 139 9.93 27.61 -10.37
CA LYS A 139 10.66 28.80 -9.90
C LYS A 139 11.87 28.42 -9.05
N ASN A 140 12.89 29.30 -9.01
CA ASN A 140 13.98 29.20 -8.05
C ASN A 140 13.41 29.33 -6.63
N ILE A 141 13.70 28.35 -5.78
CA ILE A 141 13.02 28.14 -4.50
C ILE A 141 13.69 28.94 -3.35
N GLY A 142 14.57 29.88 -3.69
CA GLY A 142 15.38 30.66 -2.73
C GLY A 142 16.57 29.88 -2.17
N GLU A 143 17.45 30.52 -1.40
CA GLU A 143 18.68 29.89 -0.86
C GLU A 143 18.38 28.79 0.17
N ILE A 144 18.28 27.53 -0.27
CA ILE A 144 18.04 26.38 0.62
C ILE A 144 19.37 25.91 1.26
N SER A 145 19.77 26.58 2.34
CA SER A 145 20.61 26.04 3.42
C SER A 145 22.05 25.54 3.12
N LYS A 146 22.81 25.34 4.21
CA LYS A 146 24.27 25.32 4.40
C LYS A 146 24.91 23.91 4.55
N LYS A 147 24.14 22.81 4.55
CA LYS A 147 24.63 21.46 4.91
C LYS A 147 24.75 20.51 3.71
N LYS A 148 25.70 19.57 3.79
CA LYS A 148 25.95 18.54 2.76
C LYS A 148 25.02 17.35 3.00
N ILE A 149 24.32 16.90 1.96
CA ILE A 149 23.37 15.79 2.01
C ILE A 149 23.90 14.64 1.15
N THR A 150 23.93 13.43 1.70
CA THR A 150 24.35 12.23 0.98
C THR A 150 23.15 11.38 0.61
N ILE A 151 22.97 11.10 -0.68
CA ILE A 151 21.89 10.26 -1.20
C ILE A 151 22.51 8.96 -1.73
N ALA A 152 22.14 7.83 -1.14
CA ALA A 152 22.49 6.52 -1.65
C ALA A 152 21.51 6.09 -2.74
N VAL A 153 22.06 5.79 -3.92
CA VAL A 153 21.30 5.28 -5.07
C VAL A 153 21.61 3.79 -5.18
N ILE A 154 20.70 2.97 -4.66
CA ILE A 154 20.78 1.50 -4.69
C ILE A 154 20.11 1.01 -5.97
N ASP A 155 20.91 0.73 -7.00
CA ASP A 155 20.44 0.51 -8.37
C ASP A 155 21.49 -0.26 -9.22
N THR A 156 21.59 0.01 -10.53
CA THR A 156 22.56 -0.62 -11.46
C THR A 156 23.96 0.01 -11.44
N GLY A 157 24.20 0.99 -10.56
CA GLY A 157 25.41 1.83 -10.55
C GLY A 157 25.12 3.26 -11.02
N VAL A 158 26.13 4.14 -10.99
CA VAL A 158 26.01 5.53 -11.49
C VAL A 158 27.30 5.97 -12.19
N ASN A 159 27.17 6.47 -13.42
CA ASN A 159 28.29 7.06 -14.17
C ASN A 159 28.27 8.59 -14.12
N LYS A 160 29.45 9.21 -14.16
CA LYS A 160 29.58 10.67 -14.36
C LYS A 160 29.29 11.00 -15.82
N VAL A 161 28.09 11.48 -16.07
CA VAL A 161 27.60 11.86 -17.40
C VAL A 161 27.13 13.32 -17.42
N SER A 162 26.87 13.90 -18.60
CA SER A 162 26.33 15.27 -18.71
C SER A 162 25.08 15.47 -17.83
N GLY A 163 25.12 16.47 -16.94
CA GLY A 163 24.10 16.71 -15.91
C GLY A 163 24.43 16.16 -14.52
N LEU A 164 25.37 15.20 -14.44
CA LEU A 164 25.97 14.71 -13.19
C LEU A 164 27.46 15.09 -13.05
N GLN A 165 28.07 15.71 -14.07
CA GLN A 165 29.51 16.05 -14.13
C GLN A 165 30.00 16.86 -12.92
N LYS A 166 29.21 17.81 -12.43
CA LYS A 166 29.56 18.71 -11.32
C LYS A 166 29.28 18.10 -9.94
N ILE A 167 28.64 16.94 -9.89
CA ILE A 167 28.22 16.31 -8.64
C ILE A 167 29.35 15.47 -8.07
N LYS A 168 29.49 15.53 -6.75
CA LYS A 168 30.41 14.66 -6.03
C LYS A 168 29.79 13.26 -5.87
N LEU A 169 30.17 12.35 -6.76
CA LEU A 169 30.04 10.91 -6.49
C LEU A 169 31.06 10.55 -5.40
N ILE A 170 30.59 10.06 -4.26
CA ILE A 170 31.46 9.53 -3.20
C ILE A 170 31.70 8.03 -3.39
N SER A 171 32.54 7.45 -2.55
CA SER A 171 32.84 6.01 -2.59
C SER A 171 31.56 5.18 -2.54
N GLY A 172 31.40 4.34 -3.55
CA GLY A 172 30.33 3.38 -3.70
C GLY A 172 30.84 1.94 -3.61
N TYR A 173 29.94 0.99 -3.80
CA TYR A 173 30.29 -0.43 -3.85
C TYR A 173 29.40 -1.15 -4.87
N ASP A 174 29.98 -2.14 -5.54
CA ASP A 174 29.30 -3.06 -6.44
C ASP A 174 29.17 -4.42 -5.75
N PHE A 175 27.98 -4.67 -5.21
CA PHE A 175 27.62 -5.91 -4.54
C PHE A 175 27.41 -7.07 -5.52
N VAL A 176 27.10 -6.77 -6.79
CA VAL A 176 26.93 -7.80 -7.83
C VAL A 176 28.26 -8.47 -8.16
N ASN A 177 29.35 -7.68 -8.19
CA ASN A 177 30.67 -8.16 -8.59
C ASN A 177 31.73 -8.08 -7.46
N ASN A 178 31.33 -7.67 -6.24
CA ASN A 178 32.21 -7.43 -5.09
C ASN A 178 33.39 -6.48 -5.40
N LYS A 179 33.09 -5.28 -5.91
CA LYS A 179 34.09 -4.27 -6.30
C LYS A 179 33.89 -2.95 -5.57
N ASN A 180 34.99 -2.27 -5.26
CA ASN A 180 34.99 -0.94 -4.62
C ASN A 180 34.64 0.22 -5.57
N TYR A 181 34.04 -0.09 -6.72
CA TYR A 181 33.58 0.87 -7.71
C TYR A 181 32.28 0.37 -8.33
N SER A 182 31.32 1.27 -8.50
CA SER A 182 29.92 0.96 -8.84
C SER A 182 29.51 1.64 -10.14
N TYR A 183 30.25 1.35 -11.20
CA TYR A 183 29.94 1.86 -12.54
C TYR A 183 28.63 1.25 -13.05
N ASP A 184 27.86 2.07 -13.74
CA ASP A 184 26.63 1.66 -14.38
C ASP A 184 26.93 1.07 -15.76
N ASP A 185 26.48 -0.17 -15.97
CA ASP A 185 26.56 -0.91 -17.23
C ASP A 185 25.15 -1.24 -17.80
N ASN A 186 24.10 -0.68 -17.19
CA ASN A 186 22.71 -0.81 -17.63
C ASN A 186 22.12 0.56 -18.04
N GLY A 187 22.40 1.61 -17.27
CA GLY A 187 21.94 2.99 -17.47
C GLY A 187 20.75 3.40 -16.62
N HIS A 188 20.11 2.47 -15.90
CA HIS A 188 18.96 2.78 -15.05
C HIS A 188 19.35 3.64 -13.84
N GLY A 189 20.35 3.23 -13.07
CA GLY A 189 20.81 3.98 -11.89
C GLY A 189 21.35 5.37 -12.22
N THR A 190 22.08 5.50 -13.32
CA THR A 190 22.53 6.81 -13.83
C THR A 190 21.35 7.72 -14.19
N HIS A 191 20.29 7.15 -14.78
CA HIS A 191 19.09 7.91 -15.10
C HIS A 191 18.33 8.34 -13.83
N VAL A 192 18.16 7.44 -12.86
CA VAL A 192 17.55 7.74 -11.56
C VAL A 192 18.31 8.86 -10.84
N ALA A 193 19.64 8.77 -10.75
CA ALA A 193 20.48 9.81 -10.16
C ALA A 193 20.29 11.16 -10.86
N LYS A 194 20.14 11.16 -12.19
CA LYS A 194 19.87 12.38 -12.95
C LYS A 194 18.51 13.00 -12.62
N VAL A 195 17.44 12.21 -12.49
CA VAL A 195 16.11 12.71 -12.13
C VAL A 195 16.10 13.31 -10.71
N ILE A 196 16.78 12.67 -9.76
CA ILE A 196 16.96 13.21 -8.40
C ILE A 196 17.58 14.61 -8.49
N MET A 197 18.65 14.75 -9.27
CA MET A 197 19.41 15.99 -9.39
C MET A 197 18.69 17.07 -10.19
N GLN A 198 17.88 16.67 -11.18
CA GLN A 198 16.95 17.57 -11.87
C GLN A 198 15.84 18.07 -10.95
N THR A 199 15.43 17.27 -9.96
CA THR A 199 14.41 17.67 -8.98
C THR A 199 14.96 18.59 -7.91
N VAL A 200 16.24 18.46 -7.54
CA VAL A 200 16.87 19.41 -6.63
C VAL A 200 16.86 20.83 -7.22
N ASN A 201 17.12 20.97 -8.53
CA ASN A 201 16.98 22.19 -9.36
C ASN A 201 17.45 23.53 -8.74
N ASP A 202 18.29 23.48 -7.70
CA ASP A 202 18.78 24.63 -6.95
C ASP A 202 20.31 24.62 -6.98
N SER A 203 20.92 25.68 -7.52
CA SER A 203 22.36 25.71 -7.75
C SER A 203 23.21 25.61 -6.47
N GLU A 204 22.69 26.07 -5.33
CA GLU A 204 23.42 26.03 -4.06
C GLU A 204 23.33 24.66 -3.38
N VAL A 205 22.13 24.07 -3.37
CA VAL A 205 21.91 22.72 -2.86
C VAL A 205 22.61 21.70 -3.75
N PHE A 206 22.56 21.89 -5.07
CA PHE A 206 23.15 20.97 -6.04
C PHE A 206 24.63 20.69 -5.74
N ASN A 207 25.39 21.72 -5.36
CA ASN A 207 26.82 21.59 -5.03
C ASN A 207 27.07 20.92 -3.65
N LYS A 208 26.03 20.79 -2.82
CA LYS A 208 26.07 20.18 -1.50
C LYS A 208 25.53 18.74 -1.49
N ILE A 209 24.83 18.32 -2.55
CA ILE A 209 24.42 16.92 -2.72
C ILE A 209 25.63 16.06 -3.10
N ARG A 210 25.72 14.91 -2.44
CA ARG A 210 26.63 13.82 -2.77
C ARG A 210 25.82 12.60 -3.13
N ILE A 211 26.22 11.90 -4.17
CA ILE A 211 25.61 10.62 -4.55
C ILE A 211 26.54 9.50 -4.11
N MET A 212 26.02 8.55 -3.35
CA MET A 212 26.66 7.29 -3.01
C MET A 212 26.10 6.21 -3.94
N PRO A 213 26.82 5.83 -5.01
CA PRO A 213 26.34 4.82 -5.93
C PRO A 213 26.53 3.42 -5.34
N LEU A 214 25.45 2.63 -5.27
CA LEU A 214 25.49 1.25 -4.78
C LEU A 214 24.89 0.34 -5.84
N LYS A 215 25.75 -0.45 -6.48
CA LYS A 215 25.33 -1.36 -7.55
C LYS A 215 24.91 -2.68 -6.95
N VAL A 216 23.62 -2.97 -7.04
CA VAL A 216 22.98 -4.22 -6.61
C VAL A 216 22.23 -4.91 -7.74
N LEU A 217 22.05 -4.21 -8.87
CA LEU A 217 21.46 -4.75 -10.08
C LEU A 217 22.55 -4.91 -11.15
N SER A 218 22.59 -6.08 -11.77
CA SER A 218 23.50 -6.42 -12.86
C SER A 218 23.19 -5.66 -14.16
N LYS A 219 23.98 -5.88 -15.21
CA LYS A 219 23.74 -5.29 -16.55
C LYS A 219 22.35 -5.56 -17.12
N THR A 220 21.67 -6.63 -16.69
CA THR A 220 20.30 -6.95 -17.11
C THR A 220 19.23 -6.26 -16.28
N GLY A 221 19.62 -5.50 -15.25
CA GLY A 221 18.70 -4.82 -14.34
C GLY A 221 18.11 -5.74 -13.27
N GLU A 222 18.70 -6.91 -13.04
CA GLU A 222 18.29 -7.88 -12.02
C GLU A 222 19.35 -8.03 -10.93
N GLY A 223 18.91 -8.24 -9.69
CA GLY A 223 19.79 -8.37 -8.53
C GLY A 223 19.17 -9.19 -7.41
N LEU A 224 19.99 -9.56 -6.42
CA LEU A 224 19.61 -10.42 -5.32
C LEU A 224 19.19 -9.60 -4.09
N THR A 225 18.26 -10.16 -3.31
CA THR A 225 17.73 -9.49 -2.11
C THR A 225 18.80 -9.29 -1.04
N SER A 226 19.72 -10.25 -0.93
CA SER A 226 20.89 -10.19 -0.04
C SER A 226 21.81 -9.01 -0.37
N ASP A 227 22.15 -8.82 -1.65
CA ASP A 227 22.95 -7.66 -2.11
C ASP A 227 22.26 -6.33 -1.81
N ILE A 228 20.93 -6.27 -1.99
CA ILE A 228 20.15 -5.09 -1.66
C ILE A 228 20.19 -4.81 -0.15
N ALA A 229 20.05 -5.85 0.68
CA ALA A 229 20.09 -5.71 2.13
C ALA A 229 21.46 -5.23 2.62
N ASP A 230 22.55 -5.80 2.11
CA ASP A 230 23.92 -5.35 2.42
C ASP A 230 24.13 -3.89 1.98
N ALA A 231 23.64 -3.50 0.79
CA ALA A 231 23.74 -2.13 0.30
C ALA A 231 22.97 -1.13 1.18
N VAL A 232 21.78 -1.49 1.67
CA VAL A 232 21.00 -0.65 2.59
C VAL A 232 21.77 -0.41 3.89
N ARG A 233 22.42 -1.44 4.45
CA ARG A 233 23.24 -1.31 5.65
C ARG A 233 24.49 -0.49 5.39
N TYR A 234 25.22 -0.80 4.32
CA TYR A 234 26.39 -0.04 3.88
C TYR A 234 26.07 1.45 3.73
N ALA A 235 24.95 1.79 3.09
CA ALA A 235 24.51 3.18 2.95
C ALA A 235 24.35 3.87 4.31
N ALA A 236 23.67 3.21 5.25
CA ALA A 236 23.45 3.75 6.59
C ALA A 236 24.75 3.91 7.39
N ASP A 237 25.68 2.95 7.26
CA ASP A 237 26.99 2.97 7.92
C ASP A 237 27.93 4.04 7.34
N ASN A 238 27.81 4.32 6.04
CA ASN A 238 28.64 5.28 5.33
C ASN A 238 28.00 6.68 5.22
N GLY A 239 27.03 6.98 6.10
CA GLY A 239 26.49 8.32 6.28
C GLY A 239 25.56 8.80 5.17
N ALA A 240 24.79 7.89 4.55
CA ALA A 240 23.67 8.28 3.71
C ALA A 240 22.58 8.94 4.56
N ASP A 241 22.07 10.08 4.09
CA ASP A 241 20.92 10.78 4.68
C ASP A 241 19.60 10.25 4.12
N ILE A 242 19.63 9.78 2.87
CA ILE A 242 18.48 9.29 2.11
C ILE A 242 18.93 8.09 1.28
N ILE A 243 18.12 7.04 1.22
CA ILE A 243 18.27 5.88 0.34
C ILE A 243 17.14 5.90 -0.68
N ASN A 244 17.50 5.83 -1.97
CA ASN A 244 16.56 5.64 -3.06
C ASN A 244 16.70 4.22 -3.64
N MET A 245 15.60 3.46 -3.61
CA MET A 245 15.48 2.13 -4.21
C MET A 245 14.46 2.14 -5.36
N SER A 246 14.94 2.37 -6.58
CA SER A 246 14.12 2.39 -7.79
C SER A 246 13.95 0.98 -8.41
N LEU A 247 13.81 -0.02 -7.55
CA LEU A 247 13.78 -1.44 -7.86
C LEU A 247 12.66 -2.13 -7.08
N GLY A 248 12.26 -3.33 -7.51
CA GLY A 248 11.25 -4.09 -6.77
C GLY A 248 11.23 -5.59 -7.02
N GLY A 249 10.70 -6.30 -6.02
CA GLY A 249 10.46 -7.74 -6.01
C GLY A 249 9.05 -8.04 -5.48
N LYS A 250 8.59 -9.29 -5.62
CA LYS A 250 7.22 -9.67 -5.22
C LYS A 250 7.13 -10.12 -3.77
N SER A 251 8.19 -10.74 -3.26
CA SER A 251 8.17 -11.44 -1.97
C SER A 251 8.85 -10.67 -0.85
N LYS A 252 8.28 -10.79 0.35
CA LYS A 252 8.84 -10.28 1.59
C LYS A 252 10.11 -11.08 1.95
N SER A 253 11.13 -10.40 2.42
CA SER A 253 12.39 -10.97 2.89
C SER A 253 12.72 -10.38 4.25
N LYS A 254 13.12 -11.25 5.18
CA LYS A 254 13.50 -10.88 6.53
C LYS A 254 14.82 -10.13 6.55
N ILE A 255 15.80 -10.53 5.73
CA ILE A 255 17.10 -9.83 5.68
C ILE A 255 16.92 -8.37 5.25
N LEU A 256 16.10 -8.13 4.22
CA LEU A 256 15.85 -6.79 3.71
C LEU A 256 15.01 -5.96 4.69
N GLU A 257 13.99 -6.55 5.34
CA GLU A 257 13.24 -5.90 6.40
C GLU A 257 14.14 -5.47 7.57
N ASN A 258 15.08 -6.32 7.98
CA ASN A 258 16.03 -6.01 9.05
C ASN A 258 16.98 -4.87 8.62
N ALA A 259 17.51 -4.90 7.41
CA ALA A 259 18.36 -3.83 6.87
C ALA A 259 17.63 -2.47 6.81
N ILE A 260 16.36 -2.47 6.38
CA ILE A 260 15.50 -1.27 6.36
C ILE A 260 15.29 -0.74 7.78
N ASN A 261 15.00 -1.61 8.74
CA ASN A 261 14.83 -1.22 10.13
C ASN A 261 16.12 -0.62 10.72
N TYR A 262 17.27 -1.20 10.37
CA TYR A 262 18.58 -0.72 10.77
C TYR A 262 18.86 0.68 10.21
N ALA A 263 18.70 0.88 8.90
CA ALA A 263 18.90 2.17 8.25
C ALA A 263 17.94 3.25 8.81
N TYR A 264 16.67 2.91 9.01
CA TYR A 264 15.72 3.81 9.65
C TYR A 264 16.14 4.19 11.08
N GLY A 265 16.62 3.21 11.87
CA GLY A 265 17.14 3.43 13.23
C GLY A 265 18.35 4.38 13.27
N LYS A 266 19.11 4.45 12.19
CA LYS A 266 20.20 5.43 11.98
C LYS A 266 19.75 6.79 11.47
N GLY A 267 18.44 7.02 11.32
CA GLY A 267 17.90 8.29 10.85
C GLY A 267 17.97 8.48 9.32
N VAL A 268 18.10 7.39 8.56
CA VAL A 268 18.10 7.43 7.09
C VAL A 268 16.67 7.40 6.56
N VAL A 269 16.34 8.33 5.66
CA VAL A 269 15.04 8.34 4.95
C VAL A 269 15.10 7.32 3.82
N ILE A 270 14.13 6.40 3.74
CA ILE A 270 14.13 5.32 2.76
C ILE A 270 12.94 5.50 1.82
N ILE A 271 13.21 5.59 0.51
CA ILE A 271 12.20 5.85 -0.52
C ILE A 271 12.29 4.75 -1.58
N ALA A 272 11.15 4.17 -1.95
CA ALA A 272 11.12 3.09 -2.94
C ALA A 272 9.94 3.17 -3.91
N ALA A 273 10.17 2.64 -5.11
CA ALA A 273 9.19 2.60 -6.19
C ALA A 273 8.12 1.52 -5.95
N ALA A 274 6.84 1.86 -6.18
CA ALA A 274 5.71 0.96 -5.90
C ALA A 274 5.61 -0.25 -6.86
N GLY A 275 6.21 -0.20 -8.05
CA GLY A 275 6.18 -1.26 -9.06
C GLY A 275 5.35 -0.91 -10.30
N ASN A 276 5.56 -1.66 -11.40
CA ASN A 276 5.08 -1.31 -12.75
C ASN A 276 4.17 -2.39 -13.38
N ASN A 277 3.31 -3.03 -12.59
CA ASN A 277 2.45 -4.13 -13.05
C ASN A 277 0.95 -3.83 -12.96
N ASN A 278 0.56 -2.60 -12.60
CA ASN A 278 -0.82 -2.20 -12.34
C ASN A 278 -1.51 -3.09 -11.28
N HIS A 279 -0.74 -3.61 -10.32
CA HIS A 279 -1.27 -4.43 -9.26
C HIS A 279 -1.79 -3.54 -8.11
N ASN A 280 -2.89 -3.99 -7.48
CA ASN A 280 -3.41 -3.40 -6.24
C ASN A 280 -2.60 -3.87 -5.01
N THR A 281 -1.28 -3.81 -5.14
CA THR A 281 -0.29 -3.98 -4.07
C THR A 281 1.02 -3.36 -4.52
N ALA A 282 1.67 -2.59 -3.65
CA ALA A 282 3.05 -2.17 -3.87
C ALA A 282 3.99 -3.39 -3.85
N SER A 283 5.08 -3.31 -4.62
CA SER A 283 6.21 -4.24 -4.57
C SER A 283 7.06 -4.02 -3.32
N TYR A 284 7.83 -5.03 -2.92
CA TYR A 284 8.92 -4.82 -1.98
C TYR A 284 10.09 -4.14 -2.71
N PRO A 285 10.80 -3.15 -2.13
CA PRO A 285 10.76 -2.75 -0.73
C PRO A 285 9.74 -1.66 -0.37
N ALA A 286 9.04 -1.04 -1.34
CA ALA A 286 8.03 0.00 -1.06
C ALA A 286 6.93 -0.47 -0.08
N ARG A 287 6.69 -1.77 0.00
CA ARG A 287 5.74 -2.38 0.93
C ARG A 287 6.23 -2.54 2.37
N TYR A 288 7.53 -2.40 2.65
CA TYR A 288 8.00 -2.49 4.04
C TYR A 288 7.54 -1.28 4.85
N GLN A 289 7.31 -1.50 6.15
CA GLN A 289 7.17 -0.39 7.08
C GLN A 289 8.45 0.45 7.08
N LYS A 290 8.32 1.76 7.36
CA LYS A 290 9.44 2.74 7.37
C LYS A 290 10.05 3.06 6.01
N VAL A 291 9.48 2.54 4.93
CA VAL A 291 9.80 2.94 3.55
C VAL A 291 8.68 3.83 3.04
N ILE A 292 9.05 4.94 2.40
CA ILE A 292 8.11 5.80 1.69
C ILE A 292 7.87 5.18 0.31
N GLY A 293 6.72 4.56 0.13
CA GLY A 293 6.30 3.92 -1.11
C GLY A 293 5.72 4.92 -2.11
N VAL A 294 6.26 4.95 -3.34
CA VAL A 294 5.93 5.98 -4.33
C VAL A 294 5.25 5.39 -5.57
N SER A 295 4.01 5.82 -5.84
CA SER A 295 3.29 5.51 -7.09
C SER A 295 3.55 6.55 -8.18
N ALA A 296 3.31 6.16 -9.43
CA ALA A 296 3.59 6.97 -10.61
C ALA A 296 2.33 7.65 -11.17
N LEU A 297 2.49 8.93 -11.50
CA LEU A 297 1.53 9.75 -12.25
C LEU A 297 1.91 9.80 -13.73
N ASP A 298 0.90 9.79 -14.58
CA ASP A 298 1.07 10.16 -15.99
C ASP A 298 1.09 11.70 -16.17
N THR A 299 1.24 12.14 -17.41
CA THR A 299 1.33 13.56 -17.77
C THR A 299 0.06 14.35 -17.54
N THR A 300 -1.06 13.67 -17.31
CA THR A 300 -2.37 14.29 -17.03
C THR A 300 -2.66 14.38 -15.53
N GLY A 301 -1.74 13.89 -14.69
CA GLY A 301 -1.94 13.80 -13.23
C GLY A 301 -2.76 12.59 -12.79
N ASN A 302 -3.15 11.69 -13.71
CA ASN A 302 -3.81 10.45 -13.36
C ASN A 302 -2.79 9.38 -12.96
N LYS A 303 -3.25 8.30 -12.32
CA LYS A 303 -2.38 7.15 -12.04
C LYS A 303 -1.87 6.61 -13.36
N ALA A 304 -0.55 6.50 -13.51
CA ALA A 304 0.03 5.87 -14.68
C ALA A 304 -0.53 4.44 -14.83
N SER A 305 -0.83 4.04 -16.06
CA SER A 305 -1.53 2.77 -16.33
C SER A 305 -0.76 1.55 -15.82
N TYR A 306 0.57 1.62 -15.77
CA TYR A 306 1.44 0.58 -15.23
C TYR A 306 1.65 0.66 -13.71
N SER A 307 1.38 1.81 -13.05
CA SER A 307 1.74 1.98 -11.64
C SER A 307 0.98 1.00 -10.77
N ASN A 308 1.70 0.26 -9.93
CA ASN A 308 1.12 -0.41 -8.78
C ASN A 308 0.54 0.63 -7.81
N PHE A 309 -0.43 0.19 -7.03
CA PHE A 309 -1.22 1.01 -6.11
C PHE A 309 -1.73 0.19 -4.93
N GLY A 310 -2.51 0.80 -4.04
CA GLY A 310 -3.10 0.10 -2.91
C GLY A 310 -2.33 0.33 -1.63
N ALA A 311 -2.46 -0.59 -0.66
CA ALA A 311 -1.79 -0.48 0.63
C ALA A 311 -0.26 -0.30 0.46
N GLN A 312 0.35 0.55 1.29
CA GLN A 312 1.77 0.96 1.23
C GLN A 312 2.20 1.79 0.01
N VAL A 313 1.26 2.48 -0.65
CA VAL A 313 1.58 3.72 -1.37
C VAL A 313 1.35 4.90 -0.43
N ASP A 314 2.41 5.64 -0.13
CA ASP A 314 2.36 6.80 0.76
C ASP A 314 2.15 8.10 -0.02
N ILE A 315 2.72 8.22 -1.22
CA ILE A 315 2.66 9.44 -2.03
C ILE A 315 2.78 9.09 -3.52
N SER A 316 2.27 9.97 -4.38
CA SER A 316 2.41 9.85 -5.83
C SER A 316 3.26 10.97 -6.43
N ALA A 317 4.03 10.64 -7.46
CA ALA A 317 4.90 11.60 -8.15
C ALA A 317 4.97 11.32 -9.67
N PRO A 318 5.45 12.25 -10.49
CA PRO A 318 5.57 12.08 -11.95
C PRO A 318 6.39 10.85 -12.34
N GLY A 319 5.77 9.92 -13.07
CA GLY A 319 6.41 8.71 -13.60
C GLY A 319 6.38 8.59 -15.13
N ASN A 320 5.65 9.47 -15.83
CA ASN A 320 5.43 9.46 -17.29
C ASN A 320 4.52 8.31 -17.77
N SER A 321 4.20 8.28 -19.07
CA SER A 321 3.34 7.28 -19.71
C SER A 321 3.80 6.97 -21.15
N ASN A 322 3.61 5.75 -21.63
CA ASN A 322 3.93 5.34 -23.01
C ASN A 322 3.20 6.18 -24.08
N ASN A 323 2.01 6.68 -23.76
CA ASN A 323 1.21 7.50 -24.67
C ASN A 323 1.62 8.99 -24.65
N SER A 324 2.59 9.34 -23.82
CA SER A 324 3.13 10.69 -23.70
C SER A 324 3.99 11.07 -24.91
N THR A 325 3.91 12.33 -25.33
CA THR A 325 4.88 12.94 -26.26
C THR A 325 6.12 13.48 -25.53
N ASN A 326 6.19 13.36 -24.20
CA ASN A 326 7.29 13.89 -23.40
C ASN A 326 8.47 12.92 -23.37
N PHE A 327 9.57 13.35 -23.98
CA PHE A 327 10.84 12.63 -24.00
C PHE A 327 11.74 13.07 -22.86
N GLN A 328 12.53 12.14 -22.35
CA GLN A 328 13.53 12.43 -21.33
C GLN A 328 14.93 12.31 -21.90
N LYS A 329 15.81 13.20 -21.44
CA LYS A 329 17.23 13.19 -21.79
C LYS A 329 17.89 12.01 -21.08
N LYS A 330 18.25 10.97 -21.83
CA LYS A 330 19.10 9.86 -21.37
C LYS A 330 20.49 10.06 -21.97
N ILE A 331 21.50 9.44 -21.35
CA ILE A 331 22.84 9.38 -21.92
C ILE A 331 23.06 7.93 -22.30
N ASP A 332 23.40 7.72 -23.55
CA ASP A 332 23.84 6.42 -24.02
C ASP A 332 25.21 6.15 -23.40
N LEU A 333 25.29 5.11 -22.58
CA LEU A 333 26.53 4.79 -21.87
C LEU A 333 27.63 4.27 -22.80
N ASN A 334 27.27 3.80 -24.01
CA ASN A 334 28.25 3.29 -24.98
C ASN A 334 28.87 4.41 -25.81
N THR A 335 28.06 5.42 -26.17
CA THR A 335 28.49 6.51 -27.07
C THR A 335 28.73 7.83 -26.34
N GLU A 336 28.37 7.90 -25.05
CA GLU A 336 28.32 9.12 -24.22
C GLU A 336 27.46 10.25 -24.78
N ASN A 337 26.73 9.98 -25.87
CA ASN A 337 25.88 10.94 -26.52
C ASN A 337 24.57 11.11 -25.75
N ILE A 338 24.06 12.33 -25.83
CA ILE A 338 22.73 12.66 -25.35
C ILE A 338 21.72 12.05 -26.32
N ILE A 339 20.86 11.19 -25.78
CA ILE A 339 19.74 10.58 -26.50
C ILE A 339 18.43 10.97 -25.84
N PHE A 340 17.37 11.05 -26.63
CA PHE A 340 16.02 11.28 -26.14
C PHE A 340 15.24 9.97 -26.20
N GLN A 341 14.74 9.52 -25.05
CA GLN A 341 13.99 8.28 -24.94
C GLN A 341 12.77 8.50 -24.04
N ARG A 342 11.65 7.82 -24.35
CA ARG A 342 10.54 7.79 -23.40
C ARG A 342 10.90 6.79 -22.32
N LEU A 343 10.95 7.31 -21.11
CA LEU A 343 11.19 6.56 -19.90
C LEU A 343 9.94 6.70 -19.06
N GLU A 344 9.37 5.56 -18.69
CA GLU A 344 8.26 5.47 -17.78
C GLU A 344 8.58 4.50 -16.64
N GLY A 345 8.11 4.82 -15.44
CA GLY A 345 8.28 3.95 -14.29
C GLY A 345 8.05 4.64 -12.96
N THR A 346 7.64 3.83 -11.98
CA THR A 346 7.64 4.22 -10.56
C THR A 346 9.05 4.54 -10.05
N SER A 347 10.11 4.05 -10.72
CA SER A 347 11.51 4.46 -10.50
C SER A 347 11.73 5.96 -10.63
N ILE A 348 11.09 6.60 -11.61
CA ILE A 348 11.18 8.04 -11.90
C ILE A 348 10.38 8.82 -10.84
N ALA A 349 9.21 8.31 -10.46
CA ALA A 349 8.40 8.91 -9.41
C ALA A 349 9.15 8.90 -8.06
N ALA A 350 9.76 7.77 -7.68
CA ALA A 350 10.58 7.66 -6.47
C ALA A 350 11.76 8.64 -6.48
N ALA A 351 12.43 8.82 -7.64
CA ALA A 351 13.52 9.78 -7.80
C ALA A 351 13.09 11.23 -7.53
N HIS A 352 11.88 11.64 -7.94
CA HIS A 352 11.36 12.98 -7.63
C HIS A 352 11.13 13.15 -6.13
N VAL A 353 10.51 12.16 -5.47
CA VAL A 353 10.30 12.20 -4.00
C VAL A 353 11.64 12.28 -3.27
N THR A 354 12.65 11.53 -3.72
CA THR A 354 14.02 11.59 -3.19
C THR A 354 14.65 12.98 -3.34
N GLY A 355 14.48 13.63 -4.50
CA GLY A 355 14.94 15.00 -4.70
C GLY A 355 14.29 16.00 -3.75
N VAL A 356 12.97 15.93 -3.58
CA VAL A 356 12.24 16.80 -2.64
C VAL A 356 12.63 16.51 -1.18
N ALA A 357 12.78 15.25 -0.80
CA ALA A 357 13.28 14.87 0.52
C ALA A 357 14.67 15.45 0.80
N ALA A 358 15.55 15.50 -0.22
CA ALA A 358 16.86 16.14 -0.10
C ALA A 358 16.76 17.65 0.13
N LEU A 359 15.82 18.34 -0.53
CA LEU A 359 15.55 19.76 -0.29
C LEU A 359 15.03 20.02 1.13
N ILE A 360 14.13 19.16 1.64
CA ILE A 360 13.62 19.25 3.01
C ILE A 360 14.75 19.04 4.03
N LYS A 361 15.60 18.02 3.83
CA LYS A 361 16.77 17.80 4.70
C LYS A 361 17.78 18.94 4.59
N ALA A 362 17.97 19.50 3.40
CA ALA A 362 18.80 20.69 3.22
C ALA A 362 18.25 21.83 4.08
N ALA A 363 16.94 22.08 4.07
CA ALA A 363 16.23 23.08 4.89
C ALA A 363 16.20 22.79 6.41
N ASN A 364 17.13 21.97 6.94
CA ASN A 364 17.39 21.70 8.36
C ASN A 364 16.46 20.70 9.08
N TYR A 365 15.60 19.97 8.36
CA TYR A 365 14.81 18.87 8.94
C TYR A 365 15.54 17.55 8.80
N GLN A 366 16.24 17.11 9.85
CA GLN A 366 17.11 15.92 9.79
C GLN A 366 16.41 14.61 10.17
N LYS A 367 15.38 14.66 11.03
CA LYS A 367 14.69 13.46 11.50
C LYS A 367 13.83 12.89 10.38
N VAL A 368 13.82 11.57 10.26
CA VAL A 368 13.05 10.84 9.22
C VAL A 368 11.57 11.18 9.28
N ASN A 369 11.00 11.24 10.49
CA ASN A 369 9.59 11.56 10.67
C ASN A 369 9.26 12.98 10.19
N ASP A 370 10.12 13.97 10.42
CA ASP A 370 9.85 15.35 10.00
C ASP A 370 9.79 15.46 8.48
N VAL A 371 10.73 14.80 7.78
CA VAL A 371 10.74 14.73 6.31
C VAL A 371 9.45 14.12 5.79
N PHE A 372 9.02 12.99 6.37
CA PHE A 372 7.78 12.32 6.00
C PHE A 372 6.55 13.21 6.24
N GLN A 373 6.47 13.87 7.41
CA GLN A 373 5.35 14.76 7.74
C GLN A 373 5.29 15.96 6.81
N ILE A 374 6.42 16.54 6.43
CA ILE A 374 6.46 17.66 5.47
C ILE A 374 5.97 17.20 4.10
N LEU A 375 6.43 16.04 3.61
CA LEU A 375 5.96 15.46 2.34
C LEU A 375 4.44 15.21 2.34
N ILE A 376 3.88 14.73 3.46
CA ILE A 376 2.43 14.52 3.60
C ILE A 376 1.67 15.84 3.65
N LYS A 377 2.12 16.81 4.45
CA LYS A 377 1.42 18.10 4.63
C LYS A 377 1.49 18.96 3.37
N SER A 378 2.57 18.84 2.61
CA SER A 378 2.74 19.56 1.36
C SER A 378 1.97 18.93 0.20
N SER A 379 1.63 17.64 0.26
CA SER A 379 0.98 16.95 -0.85
C SER A 379 -0.31 17.64 -1.30
N ARG A 380 -0.56 17.60 -2.61
CA ARG A 380 -1.85 18.00 -3.18
C ARG A 380 -2.83 16.86 -3.00
N LYS A 381 -3.77 17.06 -2.09
CA LYS A 381 -4.79 16.07 -1.73
C LYS A 381 -5.74 15.79 -2.89
N ILE A 382 -6.12 14.53 -3.03
CA ILE A 382 -7.12 14.06 -3.99
C ILE A 382 -8.39 13.71 -3.23
N ASN A 383 -9.51 14.33 -3.61
CA ASN A 383 -10.77 14.22 -2.87
C ASN A 383 -11.42 12.83 -2.96
N GLN A 384 -11.07 12.03 -3.98
CA GLN A 384 -11.62 10.69 -4.22
C GLN A 384 -10.51 9.75 -4.70
N ASP A 385 -10.14 8.77 -3.87
CA ASP A 385 -9.17 7.74 -4.24
C ASP A 385 -9.53 6.38 -3.60
N PRO A 386 -10.60 5.72 -4.08
CA PRO A 386 -11.14 4.48 -3.48
C PRO A 386 -10.18 3.30 -3.53
N PHE A 387 -9.13 3.38 -4.34
CA PHE A 387 -8.17 2.31 -4.54
C PHE A 387 -6.79 2.63 -4.00
N ASN A 388 -6.59 3.79 -3.37
CA ASN A 388 -5.28 4.28 -2.93
C ASN A 388 -4.25 4.28 -4.06
N TYR A 389 -4.61 4.91 -5.17
CA TYR A 389 -3.74 5.19 -6.31
C TYR A 389 -2.64 6.19 -5.98
N PHE A 390 -2.93 7.14 -5.10
CA PHE A 390 -2.11 8.33 -4.89
C PHE A 390 -1.52 8.46 -3.48
N GLY A 391 -1.85 7.55 -2.57
CA GLY A 391 -1.47 7.69 -1.17
C GLY A 391 -2.09 8.95 -0.57
N VAL A 392 -1.27 9.77 0.08
CA VAL A 392 -1.70 11.07 0.63
C VAL A 392 -1.93 12.15 -0.44
N GLY A 393 -1.60 11.87 -1.71
CA GLY A 393 -1.82 12.79 -2.82
C GLY A 393 -0.60 12.94 -3.73
N HIS A 394 -0.62 13.99 -4.57
CA HIS A 394 0.48 14.28 -5.48
C HIS A 394 1.58 15.08 -4.80
N LEU A 395 2.83 14.75 -5.10
CA LEU A 395 4.01 15.47 -4.62
C LEU A 395 3.96 16.95 -5.01
N ASP A 396 4.20 17.82 -4.03
CA ASP A 396 4.32 19.26 -4.21
C ASP A 396 5.64 19.73 -3.61
N ALA A 397 6.58 20.05 -4.48
CA ALA A 397 7.94 20.41 -4.10
C ALA A 397 8.02 21.84 -3.58
N GLU A 398 7.35 22.79 -4.23
CA GLU A 398 7.31 24.19 -3.80
C GLU A 398 6.72 24.30 -2.39
N LYS A 399 5.56 23.69 -2.14
CA LYS A 399 4.93 23.72 -0.82
C LYS A 399 5.75 22.99 0.24
N ALA A 400 6.42 21.89 -0.11
CA ALA A 400 7.30 21.17 0.82
C ALA A 400 8.45 22.06 1.29
N VAL A 401 9.09 22.76 0.36
CA VAL A 401 10.20 23.66 0.64
C VAL A 401 9.72 24.89 1.40
N GLN A 402 8.57 25.48 1.06
CA GLN A 402 7.99 26.60 1.81
C GLN A 402 7.71 26.24 3.28
N ILE A 403 7.09 25.08 3.54
CA ILE A 403 6.85 24.58 4.90
C ILE A 403 8.18 24.41 5.64
N ALA A 404 9.20 23.85 4.96
CA ALA A 404 10.50 23.66 5.56
C ALA A 404 11.24 24.99 5.84
N PHE A 405 11.05 26.02 5.01
CA PHE A 405 11.69 27.33 5.23
C PHE A 405 11.05 28.18 6.30
N ASN A 406 9.72 28.26 6.28
CA ASN A 406 9.00 29.19 7.16
C ASN A 406 9.04 28.75 8.62
N GLN A 407 9.61 27.56 8.90
CA GLN A 407 9.60 26.92 10.21
C GLN A 407 8.21 27.01 10.84
N GLU A 408 7.14 26.90 10.02
CA GLU A 408 5.79 26.84 10.56
C GLU A 408 5.83 25.71 11.56
N ILE A 409 5.73 26.08 12.84
CA ILE A 409 6.00 25.20 13.95
C ILE A 409 5.11 23.99 13.71
N ILE A 410 5.73 22.88 13.33
CA ILE A 410 5.12 21.57 13.50
C ILE A 410 5.07 21.48 15.01
N LEU A 411 4.00 22.00 15.60
CA LEU A 411 3.76 21.86 17.03
C LEU A 411 3.92 20.37 17.24
N GLU A 412 4.95 20.01 18.02
CA GLU A 412 5.06 18.70 18.63
C GLU A 412 3.83 18.59 19.51
N GLU A 413 2.69 18.24 18.90
CA GLU A 413 1.60 17.67 19.65
C GLU A 413 2.21 16.42 20.28
N SER A 414 2.24 16.47 21.60
CA SER A 414 2.65 15.51 22.61
C SER A 414 1.91 14.16 22.52
N PHE A 415 1.61 13.73 21.30
CA PHE A 415 0.98 12.50 20.85
C PHE A 415 1.75 11.86 19.68
N SER A 416 3.03 12.19 19.45
CA SER A 416 3.80 11.59 18.35
C SER A 416 3.98 10.07 18.49
N TRP A 417 4.03 9.53 19.71
CA TRP A 417 3.90 8.08 19.95
C TRP A 417 2.56 7.58 19.42
N PHE A 418 1.46 8.30 19.70
CA PHE A 418 0.12 7.95 19.26
C PHE A 418 0.02 8.04 17.72
N ASN A 419 0.65 9.01 17.06
CA ASN A 419 0.62 9.13 15.59
C ASN A 419 1.54 8.13 14.86
N ASN A 420 2.66 7.73 15.44
CA ASN A 420 3.58 6.72 14.86
C ASN A 420 2.98 5.31 14.82
N PHE A 421 1.94 5.05 15.61
CA PHE A 421 1.18 3.80 15.58
C PHE A 421 -0.14 3.91 14.79
N TYR A 422 -0.62 5.14 14.51
CA TYR A 422 -1.97 5.39 13.98
C TYR A 422 -2.01 5.96 12.55
N SER A 423 -0.93 6.54 11.99
CA SER A 423 -0.95 7.09 10.61
C SER A 423 -0.91 6.04 9.50
N LEU A 424 -0.44 4.82 9.81
CA LEU A 424 -0.46 3.68 8.89
C LEU A 424 -1.68 2.76 9.08
N SER A 425 -2.57 3.06 10.04
CA SER A 425 -3.69 2.17 10.33
C SER A 425 -4.96 2.78 10.93
N LEU A 426 -5.21 4.08 10.80
CA LEU A 426 -6.58 4.60 10.99
C LEU A 426 -7.17 5.16 9.71
N GLY A 427 -6.46 5.96 8.91
CA GLY A 427 -6.98 6.42 7.60
C GLY A 427 -7.42 5.26 6.72
N PHE A 428 -6.56 4.25 6.57
CA PHE A 428 -6.83 3.02 5.79
C PHE A 428 -7.80 2.03 6.49
N TRP A 429 -7.94 2.10 7.82
CA TRP A 429 -8.83 1.22 8.60
C TRP A 429 -10.19 1.86 8.90
N ILE A 430 -10.32 3.16 8.65
CA ILE A 430 -11.53 3.98 8.76
C ILE A 430 -12.03 4.39 7.37
N ASP A 431 -11.24 4.19 6.30
CA ASP A 431 -11.68 4.40 4.92
C ASP A 431 -12.66 3.33 4.45
N THR A 432 -13.88 3.40 4.96
CA THR A 432 -15.04 2.93 4.22
C THR A 432 -15.41 4.00 3.21
N GLN A 433 -14.62 4.14 2.14
CA GLN A 433 -14.87 5.14 1.07
C GLN A 433 -16.20 4.93 0.31
N ALA A 434 -16.96 3.87 0.58
CA ALA A 434 -18.35 3.80 0.13
C ALA A 434 -19.23 4.83 0.88
N VAL A 435 -19.01 5.01 2.20
CA VAL A 435 -19.76 5.92 3.09
C VAL A 435 -18.91 6.33 4.31
N ASN A 436 -18.62 7.63 4.47
CA ASN A 436 -17.83 8.23 5.59
C ASN A 436 -18.24 7.66 6.97
N TYR A 437 -17.29 7.48 7.89
CA TYR A 437 -17.54 7.11 9.29
C TYR A 437 -18.61 8.00 9.97
N LEU A 438 -18.56 9.30 9.70
CA LEU A 438 -19.59 10.24 10.16
C LEU A 438 -20.97 9.89 9.61
N PHE A 439 -21.07 9.45 8.35
CA PHE A 439 -22.34 9.01 7.78
C PHE A 439 -22.85 7.72 8.39
N LYS A 440 -21.97 6.77 8.74
CA LYS A 440 -22.39 5.57 9.48
C LYS A 440 -22.89 5.89 10.88
N ILE A 441 -22.27 6.86 11.55
CA ILE A 441 -22.79 7.43 12.80
C ILE A 441 -24.16 8.08 12.55
N TYR A 442 -24.31 8.88 11.49
CA TYR A 442 -25.60 9.47 11.14
C TYR A 442 -26.66 8.40 10.88
N MET A 443 -26.37 7.31 10.17
CA MET A 443 -27.31 6.20 9.95
C MET A 443 -27.79 5.60 11.25
N LEU A 444 -26.85 5.31 12.17
CA LEU A 444 -27.19 4.76 13.48
C LEU A 444 -28.04 5.74 14.31
N ILE A 445 -27.64 7.02 14.36
CA ILE A 445 -28.39 8.07 15.05
C ILE A 445 -29.79 8.21 14.45
N THR A 446 -29.90 8.29 13.13
CA THR A 446 -31.18 8.39 12.42
C THR A 446 -32.06 7.18 12.69
N SER A 447 -31.51 5.96 12.73
CA SER A 447 -32.26 4.76 13.12
C SER A 447 -32.78 4.82 14.56
N TYR A 448 -31.97 5.27 15.53
CA TYR A 448 -32.43 5.41 16.92
C TYR A 448 -33.41 6.58 17.12
N LEU A 449 -33.24 7.69 16.40
CA LEU A 449 -34.25 8.76 16.33
C LEU A 449 -35.57 8.23 15.78
N LEU A 450 -35.52 7.36 14.77
CA LEU A 450 -36.71 6.71 14.22
C LEU A 450 -37.36 5.77 15.25
N VAL A 451 -36.58 5.02 16.02
CA VAL A 451 -37.11 4.24 17.16
C VAL A 451 -37.81 5.15 18.16
N LEU A 452 -37.22 6.29 18.53
CA LEU A 452 -37.82 7.24 19.48
C LEU A 452 -39.13 7.86 18.96
N LEU A 453 -39.16 8.27 17.69
CA LEU A 453 -40.36 8.82 17.05
C LEU A 453 -41.49 7.79 16.99
N LEU A 454 -41.16 6.54 16.69
CA LEU A 454 -42.12 5.46 16.59
C LEU A 454 -42.46 4.82 17.93
N PHE A 455 -41.72 5.11 19.01
CA PHE A 455 -41.92 4.51 20.33
C PHE A 455 -43.34 4.74 20.88
N ARG A 456 -43.96 5.88 20.56
CA ARG A 456 -45.33 6.20 20.99
C ARG A 456 -46.40 5.44 20.20
N THR A 457 -46.10 5.03 18.97
CA THR A 457 -47.03 4.33 18.07
C THR A 457 -46.77 2.82 18.02
N TYR A 458 -45.61 2.35 18.46
CA TYR A 458 -45.16 0.97 18.39
C TYR A 458 -44.67 0.52 19.77
N SER A 459 -45.19 -0.61 20.28
CA SER A 459 -44.72 -1.21 21.53
C SER A 459 -43.41 -1.98 21.31
N PHE A 460 -42.30 -1.27 21.06
CA PHE A 460 -40.99 -1.91 20.93
C PHE A 460 -40.52 -2.48 22.27
N ILE A 461 -40.01 -3.71 22.24
CA ILE A 461 -39.33 -4.32 23.38
C ILE A 461 -37.83 -4.13 23.17
N PHE A 462 -37.25 -3.16 23.90
CA PHE A 462 -35.80 -2.95 23.94
C PHE A 462 -35.13 -4.19 24.52
N SER A 463 -34.61 -5.02 23.63
CA SER A 463 -33.90 -6.26 23.94
C SER A 463 -32.55 -6.24 23.23
N PHE A 464 -31.60 -7.05 23.70
CA PHE A 464 -30.31 -7.22 23.01
C PHE A 464 -30.53 -7.55 21.52
N SER A 465 -31.45 -8.46 21.22
CA SER A 465 -31.83 -8.84 19.85
C SER A 465 -32.37 -7.66 19.04
N PHE A 466 -33.21 -6.80 19.63
CA PHE A 466 -33.72 -5.60 18.94
C PHE A 466 -32.59 -4.61 18.62
N ASN A 467 -31.76 -4.28 19.61
CA ASN A 467 -30.64 -3.34 19.44
C ASN A 467 -29.63 -3.86 18.42
N LEU A 468 -29.28 -5.15 18.50
CA LEU A 468 -28.44 -5.80 17.50
C LEU A 468 -29.09 -5.65 16.12
N GLY A 469 -30.38 -5.93 15.99
CA GLY A 469 -31.11 -5.72 14.74
C GLY A 469 -31.00 -4.28 14.20
N VAL A 470 -31.23 -3.26 15.03
CA VAL A 470 -31.12 -1.84 14.63
C VAL A 470 -29.73 -1.50 14.14
N ILE A 471 -28.70 -1.90 14.89
CA ILE A 471 -27.30 -1.71 14.50
C ILE A 471 -27.03 -2.40 13.15
N LEU A 472 -27.31 -3.70 13.06
CA LEU A 472 -27.08 -4.50 11.85
C LEU A 472 -27.90 -4.02 10.65
N GLY A 473 -29.08 -3.45 10.84
CA GLY A 473 -29.87 -2.88 9.75
C GLY A 473 -29.36 -1.51 9.30
N SER A 474 -28.92 -0.67 10.25
CA SER A 474 -28.41 0.68 9.97
C SER A 474 -27.02 0.66 9.33
N SER A 475 -26.25 -0.39 9.60
CA SER A 475 -24.85 -0.49 9.21
C SER A 475 -24.47 -1.81 8.54
N GLY A 476 -25.42 -2.70 8.24
CA GLY A 476 -25.22 -3.98 7.55
C GLY A 476 -24.20 -4.92 8.18
N ILE A 477 -24.05 -4.92 9.50
CA ILE A 477 -23.19 -5.83 10.29
C ILE A 477 -21.69 -5.43 10.36
N PHE A 478 -21.29 -4.77 11.45
CA PHE A 478 -19.92 -4.84 11.99
C PHE A 478 -19.78 -6.16 12.76
N PHE A 479 -19.35 -7.28 12.17
CA PHE A 479 -18.99 -8.45 12.99
C PHE A 479 -17.52 -8.59 13.28
N LEU A 480 -16.61 -8.12 12.44
CA LEU A 480 -15.20 -8.15 12.75
C LEU A 480 -14.52 -6.92 12.16
N LYS A 481 -13.94 -6.14 13.08
CA LYS A 481 -12.71 -5.37 12.88
C LYS A 481 -11.93 -5.98 11.72
N GLY A 482 -11.75 -5.21 10.64
CA GLY A 482 -11.01 -5.68 9.46
C GLY A 482 -9.69 -6.28 9.92
N VAL A 483 -9.56 -7.61 9.84
CA VAL A 483 -8.26 -8.24 10.05
C VAL A 483 -7.55 -8.07 8.72
N TYR A 484 -6.87 -6.94 8.56
CA TYR A 484 -6.04 -6.68 7.40
C TYR A 484 -4.74 -7.45 7.59
N PHE A 485 -4.65 -8.60 6.92
CA PHE A 485 -3.38 -9.30 6.78
C PHE A 485 -2.55 -8.57 5.72
N PHE A 486 -1.42 -8.02 6.15
CA PHE A 486 -0.34 -7.64 5.23
C PHE A 486 -0.02 -8.87 4.37
N ASP A 487 0.21 -8.67 3.07
CA ASP A 487 0.46 -9.71 2.04
C ASP A 487 -0.73 -10.28 1.25
N LEU A 488 -1.99 -9.92 1.55
CA LEU A 488 -3.15 -10.35 0.76
C LEU A 488 -3.81 -9.21 -0.05
N PRO A 489 -4.53 -9.53 -1.15
CA PRO A 489 -5.39 -8.57 -1.85
C PRO A 489 -6.38 -7.96 -0.87
N GLN A 490 -6.60 -6.65 -0.96
CA GLN A 490 -7.39 -5.92 0.05
C GLN A 490 -8.91 -6.01 -0.20
N TRP A 491 -9.33 -6.36 -1.42
CA TRP A 491 -10.74 -6.43 -1.81
C TRP A 491 -11.58 -7.48 -1.03
N PRO A 492 -11.10 -8.68 -0.65
CA PRO A 492 -11.86 -9.63 0.15
C PRO A 492 -12.09 -9.14 1.59
N PHE A 493 -11.14 -8.37 2.14
CA PHE A 493 -11.26 -7.77 3.48
C PHE A 493 -12.16 -6.53 3.47
N ARG A 494 -12.20 -5.79 2.35
CA ARG A 494 -13.21 -4.74 2.11
C ARG A 494 -14.63 -5.33 2.05
N ILE A 495 -14.81 -6.50 1.44
CA ILE A 495 -16.08 -7.24 1.43
C ILE A 495 -16.52 -7.61 2.85
N LEU A 496 -15.59 -8.05 3.70
CA LEU A 496 -15.91 -8.43 5.09
C LEU A 496 -16.25 -7.24 6.02
N GLY A 497 -15.79 -6.03 5.70
CA GLY A 497 -16.04 -4.80 6.48
C GLY A 497 -17.11 -3.86 5.92
N SER A 498 -17.70 -4.20 4.76
CA SER A 498 -18.76 -3.42 4.12
C SER A 498 -20.13 -3.89 4.53
N SER A 499 -21.07 -2.95 4.66
CA SER A 499 -22.46 -3.30 4.94
C SER A 499 -22.99 -4.15 3.77
N PHE A 500 -23.92 -5.07 4.02
CA PHE A 500 -24.57 -5.80 2.91
C PHE A 500 -25.19 -4.85 1.86
N LEU A 501 -25.58 -3.65 2.28
CA LEU A 501 -26.11 -2.58 1.44
C LEU A 501 -25.03 -1.85 0.60
N ASP A 502 -23.76 -1.93 1.04
CA ASP A 502 -22.56 -1.35 0.39
C ASP A 502 -21.63 -2.40 -0.24
N LEU A 503 -22.04 -3.68 -0.23
CA LEU A 503 -21.20 -4.80 -0.63
C LEU A 503 -20.74 -4.67 -2.09
N GLU A 504 -21.67 -4.31 -2.98
CA GLU A 504 -21.38 -4.13 -4.40
C GLU A 504 -20.54 -2.88 -4.68
N ASN A 505 -20.79 -1.81 -3.92
CA ASN A 505 -19.98 -0.58 -3.96
C ASN A 505 -18.52 -0.85 -3.58
N SER A 506 -18.31 -1.77 -2.64
CA SER A 506 -16.96 -2.16 -2.18
C SER A 506 -16.21 -3.03 -3.20
N ILE A 507 -16.94 -3.78 -4.03
CA ILE A 507 -16.37 -4.58 -5.13
C ILE A 507 -16.06 -3.69 -6.34
N ARG A 508 -16.93 -2.74 -6.67
CA ARG A 508 -16.82 -1.88 -7.87
C ARG A 508 -16.10 -0.56 -7.63
N GLY A 509 -15.90 -0.15 -6.38
CA GLY A 509 -15.31 1.15 -6.03
C GLY A 509 -16.20 2.34 -6.36
N THR A 510 -17.52 2.16 -6.30
CA THR A 510 -18.53 3.20 -6.61
C THR A 510 -19.27 3.65 -5.36
N THR A 511 -19.81 4.88 -5.35
CA THR A 511 -20.68 5.38 -4.27
C THR A 511 -22.17 5.32 -4.61
N THR A 512 -22.53 4.77 -5.78
CA THR A 512 -23.91 4.71 -6.30
C THR A 512 -24.61 3.44 -5.84
N LEU A 513 -25.76 3.57 -5.17
CA LEU A 513 -26.49 2.40 -4.62
C LEU A 513 -27.10 1.52 -5.71
N ASN A 514 -27.07 0.20 -5.51
CA ASN A 514 -27.78 -0.73 -6.38
C ASN A 514 -29.28 -0.73 -6.05
N PRO A 515 -30.18 -0.46 -7.02
CA PRO A 515 -31.62 -0.36 -6.79
C PRO A 515 -32.26 -1.65 -6.24
N PHE A 516 -31.71 -2.83 -6.56
CA PHE A 516 -32.19 -4.10 -6.02
C PHE A 516 -31.80 -4.31 -4.56
N ILE A 517 -30.59 -3.89 -4.19
CA ILE A 517 -30.07 -4.04 -2.83
C ILE A 517 -30.79 -3.11 -1.85
N VAL A 518 -31.07 -1.87 -2.29
CA VAL A 518 -31.80 -0.87 -1.48
C VAL A 518 -33.32 -0.95 -1.62
N SER A 519 -33.82 -1.96 -2.34
CA SER A 519 -35.25 -2.22 -2.48
C SER A 519 -35.82 -2.89 -1.23
N PHE A 520 -37.04 -2.50 -0.89
CA PHE A 520 -37.88 -3.16 0.11
C PHE A 520 -38.02 -4.68 -0.10
N LEU A 521 -37.96 -5.16 -1.35
CA LEU A 521 -38.11 -6.58 -1.68
C LEU A 521 -37.11 -7.47 -0.94
N LEU A 522 -35.89 -6.98 -0.76
CA LEU A 522 -34.83 -7.71 -0.08
C LEU A 522 -35.12 -7.82 1.43
N SER A 523 -35.49 -6.71 2.06
CA SER A 523 -35.93 -6.66 3.45
C SER A 523 -37.17 -7.53 3.69
N TYR A 524 -38.10 -7.56 2.74
CA TYR A 524 -39.30 -8.40 2.80
C TYR A 524 -38.96 -9.89 2.73
N CYS A 525 -38.16 -10.32 1.73
CA CYS A 525 -37.71 -11.70 1.58
C CYS A 525 -36.93 -12.17 2.83
N PHE A 526 -36.01 -11.34 3.32
CA PHE A 526 -35.27 -11.60 4.54
C PHE A 526 -36.22 -11.76 5.74
N SER A 527 -37.12 -10.80 5.94
CA SER A 527 -38.09 -10.86 7.04
C SER A 527 -39.00 -12.08 6.95
N ALA A 528 -39.45 -12.48 5.75
CA ALA A 528 -40.30 -13.64 5.54
C ALA A 528 -39.61 -14.97 5.92
N ILE A 529 -38.31 -15.09 5.64
CA ILE A 529 -37.50 -16.27 6.00
C ILE A 529 -37.31 -16.35 7.52
N PHE A 530 -36.96 -15.22 8.16
CA PHE A 530 -36.56 -15.22 9.57
C PHE A 530 -37.73 -15.11 10.55
N VAL A 531 -38.90 -14.58 10.14
CA VAL A 531 -40.10 -14.52 11.01
C VAL A 531 -40.56 -15.93 11.42
N GLN A 532 -40.23 -16.96 10.63
CA GLN A 532 -40.54 -18.37 10.95
C GLN A 532 -39.61 -18.97 12.02
N LEU A 533 -38.58 -18.23 12.46
CA LEU A 533 -37.64 -18.64 13.50
C LEU A 533 -38.05 -18.07 14.86
N TYR A 534 -38.38 -18.96 15.80
CA TYR A 534 -38.81 -18.59 17.15
C TYR A 534 -37.74 -17.73 17.86
N GLY A 535 -38.15 -16.57 18.39
CA GLY A 535 -37.27 -15.65 19.14
C GLY A 535 -36.60 -14.53 18.33
N TRP A 536 -36.70 -14.52 16.99
CA TRP A 536 -36.01 -13.54 16.14
C TRP A 536 -36.87 -12.32 15.76
N LYS A 537 -38.12 -12.28 16.20
CA LYS A 537 -39.07 -11.19 15.92
C LYS A 537 -38.48 -9.80 16.18
N ASN A 538 -37.98 -9.57 17.40
CA ASN A 538 -37.44 -8.27 17.81
C ASN A 538 -36.19 -7.88 17.00
N PHE A 539 -35.38 -8.86 16.63
CA PHE A 539 -34.22 -8.65 15.76
C PHE A 539 -34.61 -8.21 14.36
N ILE A 540 -35.64 -8.82 13.77
CA ILE A 540 -36.12 -8.47 12.42
C ILE A 540 -36.78 -7.09 12.42
N VAL A 541 -37.54 -6.75 13.47
CA VAL A 541 -38.09 -5.39 13.66
C VAL A 541 -36.94 -4.38 13.73
N GLY A 542 -35.89 -4.67 14.49
CA GLY A 542 -34.70 -3.85 14.57
C GLY A 542 -34.02 -3.65 13.21
N ILE A 543 -33.81 -4.73 12.45
CA ILE A 543 -33.19 -4.67 11.11
C ILE A 543 -33.95 -3.74 10.17
N ASN A 544 -35.28 -3.86 10.11
CA ASN A 544 -36.08 -3.03 9.21
C ASN A 544 -36.03 -1.53 9.61
N ILE A 545 -36.01 -1.23 10.91
CA ILE A 545 -35.82 0.16 11.39
C ILE A 545 -34.41 0.66 11.07
N GLY A 546 -33.41 -0.20 11.23
CA GLY A 546 -32.03 0.08 10.83
C GLY A 546 -31.93 0.45 9.35
N ILE A 547 -32.45 -0.41 8.47
CA ILE A 547 -32.44 -0.21 7.01
C ILE A 547 -33.20 1.08 6.63
N ALA A 548 -34.32 1.37 7.29
CA ALA A 548 -35.03 2.63 7.06
C ALA A 548 -34.16 3.86 7.39
N GLY A 549 -33.42 3.84 8.49
CA GLY A 549 -32.47 4.91 8.83
C GLY A 549 -31.33 5.04 7.81
N PHE A 550 -30.76 3.92 7.36
CA PHE A 550 -29.78 3.90 6.27
C PHE A 550 -30.30 4.58 5.00
N LEU A 551 -31.49 4.20 4.55
CA LEU A 551 -32.09 4.73 3.31
C LEU A 551 -32.39 6.24 3.42
N LEU A 552 -32.83 6.72 4.58
CA LEU A 552 -33.10 8.15 4.81
C LEU A 552 -31.83 8.99 4.80
N VAL A 553 -30.72 8.49 5.36
CA VAL A 553 -29.41 9.17 5.29
C VAL A 553 -28.88 9.19 3.86
N HIS A 554 -29.02 8.11 3.10
CA HIS A 554 -28.66 8.14 1.68
C HIS A 554 -29.54 9.09 0.86
N ALA A 555 -30.85 9.12 1.11
CA ALA A 555 -31.75 10.05 0.42
C ALA A 555 -31.36 11.53 0.63
N THR A 556 -30.82 11.85 1.81
CA THR A 556 -30.41 13.21 2.15
C THR A 556 -29.03 13.57 1.61
N PHE A 557 -28.01 12.71 1.81
CA PHE A 557 -26.63 13.06 1.51
C PHE A 557 -26.10 12.50 0.17
N PHE A 558 -26.49 11.28 -0.21
CA PHE A 558 -26.00 10.60 -1.42
C PHE A 558 -27.12 9.83 -2.13
N PRO A 559 -28.09 10.55 -2.73
CA PRO A 559 -29.31 9.93 -3.22
C PRO A 559 -29.11 9.12 -4.50
N LYS A 560 -27.92 9.09 -5.12
CA LYS A 560 -27.71 8.45 -6.43
C LYS A 560 -27.95 6.94 -6.37
N VAL A 561 -28.88 6.46 -7.20
CA VAL A 561 -29.18 5.04 -7.38
C VAL A 561 -28.90 4.65 -8.82
N TRP A 562 -28.27 3.50 -9.03
CA TRP A 562 -27.94 3.01 -10.37
C TRP A 562 -29.19 2.83 -11.23
N GLY A 563 -29.12 3.26 -12.48
CA GLY A 563 -30.22 3.17 -13.46
C GLY A 563 -31.28 4.27 -13.29
N ILE A 564 -31.19 5.09 -12.24
CA ILE A 564 -32.05 6.25 -12.03
C ILE A 564 -31.23 7.52 -12.30
N TYR A 565 -31.43 8.10 -13.49
CA TYR A 565 -30.64 9.25 -13.94
C TYR A 565 -30.97 10.56 -13.19
N SER A 566 -32.14 10.65 -12.55
CA SER A 566 -32.54 11.82 -11.77
C SER A 566 -32.25 11.64 -10.28
N VAL A 567 -31.56 12.63 -9.71
CA VAL A 567 -31.26 12.73 -8.27
C VAL A 567 -32.53 12.77 -7.44
N ASP A 568 -33.55 13.50 -7.89
CA ASP A 568 -34.81 13.65 -7.16
C ASP A 568 -35.65 12.37 -7.21
N ILE A 569 -35.67 11.68 -8.36
CA ILE A 569 -36.32 10.38 -8.48
C ILE A 569 -35.61 9.34 -7.59
N SER A 570 -34.28 9.38 -7.54
CA SER A 570 -33.51 8.47 -6.69
C SER A 570 -33.75 8.75 -5.20
N ARG A 571 -33.83 10.03 -4.81
CA ARG A 571 -34.20 10.45 -3.44
C ARG A 571 -35.58 9.95 -3.08
N LEU A 572 -36.57 10.15 -3.95
CA LEU A 572 -37.93 9.68 -3.75
C LEU A 572 -37.98 8.15 -3.63
N PHE A 573 -37.27 7.44 -4.50
CA PHE A 573 -37.15 5.99 -4.45
C PHE A 573 -36.62 5.49 -3.09
N LEU A 574 -35.55 6.09 -2.58
CA LEU A 574 -34.97 5.73 -1.28
C LEU A 574 -35.93 6.02 -0.11
N ILE A 575 -36.60 7.18 -0.13
CA ILE A 575 -37.60 7.56 0.88
C ILE A 575 -38.78 6.58 0.90
N ILE A 576 -39.32 6.23 -0.27
CA ILE A 576 -40.42 5.26 -0.40
C ILE A 576 -40.01 3.90 0.18
N ASN A 577 -38.82 3.40 -0.17
CA ASN A 577 -38.32 2.14 0.37
C ASN A 577 -38.06 2.20 1.88
N ALA A 578 -37.63 3.36 2.41
CA ALA A 578 -37.53 3.56 3.85
C ALA A 578 -38.90 3.42 4.54
N PHE A 579 -39.94 4.07 4.01
CA PHE A 579 -41.30 3.95 4.54
C PHE A 579 -41.85 2.52 4.48
N PHE A 580 -41.57 1.78 3.42
CA PHE A 580 -41.96 0.36 3.35
C PHE A 580 -41.27 -0.49 4.42
N ASN A 581 -39.99 -0.24 4.70
CA ASN A 581 -39.27 -0.92 5.79
C ASN A 581 -39.88 -0.60 7.16
N ILE A 582 -40.25 0.67 7.42
CA ILE A 582 -40.97 1.08 8.65
C ILE A 582 -42.31 0.35 8.77
N ARG A 583 -43.08 0.31 7.68
CA ARG A 583 -44.37 -0.37 7.64
C ARG A 583 -44.24 -1.88 7.87
N LEU A 584 -43.18 -2.51 7.36
CA LEU A 584 -42.91 -3.92 7.60
C LEU A 584 -42.51 -4.18 9.05
N ALA A 585 -41.68 -3.32 9.65
CA ALA A 585 -41.39 -3.37 11.09
C ALA A 585 -42.68 -3.29 11.93
N TYR A 586 -43.64 -2.44 11.55
CA TYR A 586 -44.96 -2.36 12.19
C TYR A 586 -45.73 -3.67 12.14
N LEU A 587 -45.89 -4.23 10.93
CA LEU A 587 -46.65 -5.46 10.71
C LEU A 587 -46.06 -6.63 11.47
N ILE A 588 -44.73 -6.73 11.53
CA ILE A 588 -44.04 -7.76 12.29
C ILE A 588 -44.25 -7.54 13.78
N SER A 589 -44.12 -6.31 14.28
CA SER A 589 -44.32 -6.00 15.70
C SER A 589 -45.76 -6.31 16.18
N THR A 590 -46.77 -6.05 15.35
CA THR A 590 -48.19 -6.22 15.66
C THR A 590 -48.73 -7.62 15.42
N ARG A 591 -48.04 -8.48 14.66
CA ARG A 591 -48.49 -9.86 14.38
C ARG A 591 -48.77 -10.73 15.62
N GLN A 592 -48.17 -10.42 16.79
CA GLN A 592 -48.55 -11.08 18.06
C GLN A 592 -49.99 -10.76 18.50
N LYS A 593 -50.52 -9.58 18.17
CA LYS A 593 -51.93 -9.25 18.45
C LYS A 593 -52.88 -10.00 17.52
N LEU A 594 -52.50 -10.29 16.27
CA LEU A 594 -53.35 -11.06 15.34
C LEU A 594 -53.44 -12.55 15.72
N GLU A 595 -52.34 -13.18 16.16
CA GLU A 595 -52.39 -14.58 16.63
C GLU A 595 -53.08 -14.73 18.00
N TYR A 596 -53.12 -13.68 18.81
CA TYR A 596 -53.81 -13.65 20.11
C TYR A 596 -55.30 -13.29 20.00
N LEU A 597 -55.71 -12.51 18.98
CA LEU A 597 -57.11 -12.17 18.68
C LEU A 597 -57.84 -13.20 17.80
N ILE A 598 -57.13 -14.19 17.27
CA ILE A 598 -57.71 -15.33 16.52
C ILE A 598 -57.81 -16.58 17.43
N LYS A 599 -57.16 -16.58 18.60
CA LYS A 599 -57.16 -17.70 19.56
C LYS A 599 -57.98 -17.47 20.83
N ASN A 600 -58.43 -16.25 21.07
CA ASN A 600 -59.43 -15.87 22.06
C ASN A 600 -60.58 -15.19 21.32
#